data_AF-A0AAV2HH67-F1
#
_entry.id   AF-A0AAV2HH67-F1
#
_cell.length_a   1.000
_cell.length_b   1.000
_cell.length_c   1.000
_cell.angle_alpha   90.00
_cell.angle_beta   90.00
_cell.angle_gamma   90.00
#
_symmetry.space_group_name_H-M   'P 1'
#
loop_
_entity.id
_entity.type
_entity.pdbx_description
1 polymer ?
#
loop_
_entity_poly.entity_id
_entity_poly.type
_entity_poly.pdbx_seq_one_letter_code
_entity_poly.pdbx_strand_id
1 'polypeptide(L)'
;MFFTVHDLETNGNTNVMGYAYIGDVCKQTGISVVEATTDYRAAMQGAHVLGHSLGSKHDGDGNNCDPNQEYLMSPNKHPATKNKWFFSSCSANQIK
;
A
#
# COMPACT_ATOMS: atom_id res chain seq x y z
N MET A 1 11.06 5.88 4.17
CA MET A 1 9.63 5.97 4.50
C MET A 1 9.43 7.07 5.54
N PHE A 2 8.58 8.05 5.24
CA PHE A 2 8.22 9.15 6.12
C PHE A 2 6.74 9.04 6.52
N PHE A 3 6.42 9.33 7.78
CA PHE A 3 5.06 9.34 8.30
C PHE A 3 4.63 10.78 8.60
N THR A 4 3.44 11.16 8.17
CA THR A 4 2.90 12.51 8.33
C THR A 4 1.46 12.49 8.83
N VAL A 5 1.06 13.49 9.62
CA VAL A 5 -0.34 13.69 10.03
C VAL A 5 -1.09 14.65 9.09
N HIS A 6 -0.44 15.08 8.01
CA HIS A 6 -1.09 15.85 6.95
C HIS A 6 -1.99 14.94 6.11
N ASP A 7 -3.20 15.42 5.83
CA ASP A 7 -4.16 14.81 4.92
C ASP A 7 -3.59 14.84 3.49
N LEU A 8 -3.27 13.67 2.94
CA LEU A 8 -2.69 13.54 1.62
C LEU A 8 -3.78 13.52 0.56
N GLU A 9 -3.64 14.37 -0.46
CA GLU A 9 -4.61 14.44 -1.54
C GLU A 9 -4.01 14.25 -2.93
N THR A 10 -4.84 13.79 -3.86
CA THR A 10 -4.55 13.83 -5.30
C THR A 10 -5.74 14.44 -6.01
N ASN A 11 -5.55 15.60 -6.67
CA ASN A 11 -6.60 16.33 -7.37
C ASN A 11 -7.85 16.59 -6.51
N GLY A 12 -7.66 16.95 -5.23
CA GLY A 12 -8.75 17.19 -4.27
C GLY A 12 -9.38 15.93 -3.66
N ASN A 13 -8.86 14.73 -3.95
CA ASN A 13 -9.31 13.48 -3.33
C ASN A 13 -8.38 13.09 -2.18
N THR A 14 -8.92 13.09 -0.95
CA THR A 14 -8.23 12.79 0.32
C THR A 14 -8.25 11.30 0.71
N ASN A 15 -8.68 10.41 -0.17
CA ASN A 15 -8.65 8.96 0.12
C ASN A 15 -7.25 8.33 -0.03
N VAL A 16 -6.22 9.14 -0.28
CA VAL A 16 -4.85 8.68 -0.51
C VAL A 16 -4.15 8.51 0.83
N MET A 17 -3.85 7.27 1.21
CA MET A 17 -3.22 6.99 2.52
C MET A 17 -1.68 6.98 2.48
N GLY A 18 -1.09 7.26 1.31
CA GLY A 18 0.35 7.28 1.13
C GLY A 18 0.77 7.18 -0.35
N TYR A 19 2.07 7.31 -0.58
CA TYR A 19 2.67 7.27 -1.91
C TYR A 19 4.06 6.62 -1.88
N ALA A 20 4.35 5.80 -2.90
CA ALA A 20 5.65 5.20 -3.14
C ALA A 20 5.88 5.00 -4.64
N TYR A 21 7.15 5.08 -5.06
CA TYR A 21 7.57 4.58 -6.35
C TYR A 21 7.66 3.05 -6.32
N ILE A 22 7.10 2.39 -7.34
CA ILE A 22 7.03 0.93 -7.37
C ILE A 22 8.38 0.32 -7.74
N GLY A 23 8.93 -0.53 -6.87
CA GLY A 23 10.17 -1.28 -7.13
C GLY A 23 11.45 -0.44 -7.10
N ASP A 24 11.40 0.70 -6.41
CA ASP A 24 12.46 1.70 -6.39
C ASP A 24 13.26 1.72 -5.08
N VAL A 25 13.03 0.79 -4.15
CA VAL A 25 13.68 0.76 -2.82
C VAL A 25 15.21 0.88 -2.87
N CYS A 26 15.86 0.35 -3.90
CA CYS A 26 17.33 0.40 -4.10
C CYS A 26 17.80 1.55 -5.01
N LYS A 27 16.92 2.48 -5.38
CA LYS A 27 17.22 3.62 -6.26
C LYS A 27 17.21 4.92 -5.47
N GLN A 28 17.71 6.01 -6.07
CA GLN A 28 17.64 7.35 -5.48
C GLN A 28 16.19 7.82 -5.25
N THR A 29 15.25 7.26 -6.00
CA THR A 29 13.80 7.45 -5.88
C THR A 29 13.15 6.50 -4.85
N GLY A 30 13.94 5.76 -4.05
CA GLY A 30 13.49 4.86 -2.99
C GLY A 30 12.88 5.56 -1.78
N ILE A 31 12.06 6.58 -2.03
CA ILE A 31 11.34 7.38 -1.05
C ILE A 31 9.86 6.98 -1.04
N SER A 32 9.25 7.14 0.13
CA SER A 32 7.82 6.89 0.32
C SER A 32 7.29 7.72 1.49
N VAL A 33 6.03 8.09 1.40
CA VAL A 33 5.29 8.84 2.43
C VAL A 33 4.00 8.10 2.78
N VAL A 34 3.64 8.11 4.05
CA VAL A 34 2.44 7.47 4.60
C VAL A 34 1.70 8.50 5.43
N GLU A 35 0.40 8.62 5.21
CA GLU A 35 -0.47 9.35 6.13
C GLU A 35 -0.67 8.51 7.39
N ALA A 36 -0.29 9.05 8.54
CA ALA A 36 -0.31 8.38 9.81
C ALA A 36 -1.64 8.63 10.53
N THR A 37 -2.38 7.55 10.79
CA THR A 37 -3.48 7.55 11.75
C THR A 37 -2.95 7.29 13.17
N THR A 38 -3.78 7.58 14.18
CA THR A 38 -3.46 7.28 15.59
C THR A 38 -3.80 5.85 16.01
N ASP A 39 -4.18 4.99 15.06
CA ASP A 39 -4.61 3.61 15.29
C ASP A 39 -3.75 2.60 14.52
N TYR A 40 -4.15 1.33 14.52
CA TYR A 40 -3.42 0.25 13.85
C TYR A 40 -3.30 0.44 12.32
N ARG A 41 -4.10 1.31 11.71
CA ARG A 41 -4.13 1.49 10.26
C ARG A 41 -2.84 2.14 9.76
N ALA A 42 -2.16 2.96 10.55
CA ALA A 42 -0.86 3.53 10.20
C ALA A 42 0.18 2.44 9.87
N ALA A 43 0.24 1.36 10.66
CA ALA A 43 1.12 0.22 10.39
C ALA A 43 0.74 -0.50 9.10
N MET A 44 -0.56 -0.61 8.82
CA MET A 44 -1.11 -1.27 7.64
C MET A 44 -0.88 -0.47 6.36
N GLN A 45 -1.04 0.84 6.42
CA GLN A 45 -0.74 1.78 5.33
C GLN A 45 0.76 1.78 5.08
N GLY A 46 1.58 1.81 6.14
CA GLY A 46 3.03 1.64 6.04
C GLY A 46 3.43 0.36 5.32
N ALA A 47 2.84 -0.79 5.70
CA ALA A 47 3.12 -2.06 5.04
C ALA A 47 2.66 -2.08 3.57
N HIS A 48 1.52 -1.48 3.24
CA HIS A 48 1.04 -1.35 1.87
C HIS A 48 1.99 -0.51 0.99
N VAL A 49 2.38 0.67 1.50
CA VAL A 49 3.28 1.58 0.80
C VAL A 49 4.68 0.96 0.67
N LEU A 50 5.15 0.22 1.69
CA LEU A 50 6.39 -0.55 1.59
C LEU A 50 6.30 -1.65 0.53
N GLY A 51 5.15 -2.33 0.43
CA GLY A 51 4.88 -3.32 -0.62
C GLY A 51 5.07 -2.73 -2.02
N HIS A 52 4.58 -1.51 -2.26
CA HIS A 52 4.88 -0.78 -3.50
C HIS A 52 6.37 -0.50 -3.65
N SER A 53 7.05 0.06 -2.65
CA SER A 53 8.51 0.31 -2.71
C SER A 53 9.32 -0.94 -3.09
N LEU A 54 8.88 -2.10 -2.61
CA LEU A 54 9.50 -3.42 -2.89
C LEU A 54 9.08 -4.04 -4.24
N GLY A 55 8.12 -3.46 -4.96
CA GLY A 55 7.77 -3.86 -6.33
C GLY A 55 6.36 -4.40 -6.52
N SER A 56 5.57 -4.55 -5.46
CA SER A 56 4.19 -5.02 -5.58
C SER A 56 3.30 -3.96 -6.23
N LYS A 57 2.42 -4.41 -7.13
CA LYS A 57 1.27 -3.63 -7.61
C LYS A 57 0.06 -3.89 -6.70
N HIS A 58 -1.05 -3.22 -7.00
CA HIS A 58 -2.33 -3.56 -6.38
C HIS A 58 -2.80 -4.94 -6.81
N ASP A 59 -3.52 -5.65 -5.94
CA ASP A 59 -4.24 -6.86 -6.35
C ASP A 59 -5.27 -6.49 -7.44
N GLY A 60 -5.29 -7.27 -8.52
CA GLY A 60 -6.13 -6.99 -9.69
C GLY A 60 -5.55 -5.99 -10.70
N ASP A 61 -4.43 -5.33 -10.39
CA ASP A 61 -3.71 -4.48 -11.35
C ASP A 61 -2.67 -5.30 -12.14
N GLY A 62 -3.06 -5.76 -13.33
CA GLY A 62 -2.20 -6.53 -14.22
C GLY A 62 -1.72 -7.86 -13.64
N ASN A 63 -2.47 -8.43 -12.69
CA ASN A 63 -2.22 -9.73 -12.07
C ASN A 63 -3.55 -10.47 -11.81
N ASN A 64 -3.47 -11.76 -11.46
CA ASN A 64 -4.63 -12.65 -11.36
C ASN A 64 -5.25 -12.70 -9.95
N CYS A 65 -4.81 -11.85 -9.01
CA CYS A 65 -5.38 -11.82 -7.67
C CYS A 65 -6.64 -10.94 -7.65
N ASP A 66 -7.68 -11.40 -6.97
CA ASP A 66 -8.94 -10.68 -6.89
C ASP A 66 -8.84 -9.50 -5.90
N PRO A 67 -9.05 -8.24 -6.34
CA PRO A 67 -9.01 -7.09 -5.45
C PRO A 67 -10.05 -7.18 -4.32
N ASN A 68 -11.15 -7.89 -4.52
CA ASN A 68 -12.21 -8.04 -3.52
C ASN A 68 -11.88 -9.05 -2.41
N GLN A 69 -10.73 -9.72 -2.49
CA GLN A 69 -10.22 -10.53 -1.38
C GLN A 69 -9.57 -9.67 -0.28
N GLU A 70 -9.36 -8.38 -0.54
CA GLU A 70 -8.95 -7.37 0.44
C GLU A 70 -7.67 -7.74 1.21
N TYR A 71 -6.71 -8.35 0.50
CA TYR A 71 -5.34 -8.50 0.98
C TYR A 71 -4.66 -7.14 1.13
N LEU A 72 -3.47 -7.13 1.72
CA LEU A 72 -2.73 -5.93 2.06
C LEU A 72 -2.49 -5.00 0.86
N MET A 73 -2.44 -5.50 -0.38
CA MET A 73 -2.26 -4.68 -1.59
C MET A 73 -3.55 -4.43 -2.37
N SER A 74 -4.72 -4.77 -1.83
CA SER A 74 -5.98 -4.39 -2.46
C SER A 74 -6.14 -2.86 -2.50
N PRO A 75 -6.65 -2.31 -3.63
CA PRO A 75 -6.87 -0.87 -3.78
C PRO A 75 -8.01 -0.35 -2.89
N ASN A 76 -8.94 -1.23 -2.48
CA ASN A 76 -10.05 -0.91 -1.60
C ASN A 76 -10.01 -1.84 -0.38
N LYS A 77 -10.09 -1.29 0.83
CA LYS A 77 -10.03 -2.11 2.05
C LYS A 77 -11.20 -1.85 2.97
N HIS A 78 -11.97 -2.90 3.26
CA HIS A 78 -12.91 -2.88 4.36
C HIS A 78 -12.22 -3.22 5.70
N PRO A 79 -12.43 -2.45 6.79
CA PRO A 79 -11.75 -2.67 8.08
C PRO A 79 -11.96 -4.08 8.68
N ALA A 80 -13.09 -4.71 8.35
CA ALA A 80 -13.50 -6.00 8.89
C ALA A 80 -12.80 -7.21 8.26
N THR A 81 -12.08 -7.04 7.14
CA THR A 81 -11.46 -8.19 6.46
C THR A 81 -10.36 -8.84 7.28
N LYS A 82 -10.26 -10.17 7.20
CA LYS A 82 -9.19 -10.95 7.84
C LYS A 82 -7.89 -10.89 7.05
N ASN A 83 -7.99 -10.71 5.73
CA ASN A 83 -6.85 -10.76 4.81
C ASN A 83 -5.98 -9.51 4.85
N LYS A 84 -6.45 -8.44 5.52
CA LYS A 84 -5.73 -7.17 5.61
C LYS A 84 -4.27 -7.34 6.04
N TRP A 85 -3.98 -8.30 6.92
CA TRP A 85 -2.64 -8.53 7.49
C TRP A 85 -1.69 -9.32 6.59
N PHE A 86 -2.16 -9.79 5.43
CA PHE A 86 -1.41 -10.70 4.58
C PHE A 86 -1.27 -10.13 3.17
N PHE A 87 -0.12 -10.38 2.55
CA PHE A 87 0.03 -10.21 1.11
C PHE A 87 -0.72 -11.33 0.37
N SER A 88 -1.29 -11.01 -0.79
CA SER A 88 -1.75 -12.04 -1.71
C SER A 88 -0.54 -12.79 -2.29
N SER A 89 -0.79 -13.92 -2.96
CA SER A 89 0.27 -14.62 -3.69
C SER A 89 0.86 -13.75 -4.81
N CYS A 90 0.07 -12.90 -5.46
CA CYS A 90 0.56 -12.00 -6.51
C CYS A 90 1.51 -10.95 -5.94
N SER A 91 1.12 -10.29 -4.84
CA SER A 91 1.96 -9.28 -4.20
C SER A 91 3.26 -9.88 -3.68
N ALA A 92 3.18 -11.03 -3.00
CA ALA A 92 4.35 -11.73 -2.48
C ALA A 92 5.35 -12.12 -3.58
N ASN A 93 4.86 -12.54 -4.75
CA ASN A 93 5.72 -12.88 -5.89
C ASN A 93 6.34 -11.65 -6.59
N GLN A 94 5.76 -10.47 -6.44
CA GLN A 94 6.24 -9.23 -7.07
C GLN A 94 7.29 -8.49 -6.23
N ILE A 95 7.33 -8.72 -4.93
CA ILE A 95 8.33 -8.19 -4.00
C ILE A 95 9.71 -8.76 -4.35
N LYS A 96 10.73 -7.89 -4.43
CA LYS A 96 12.11 -8.25 -4.80
C LYS A 96 13.13 -7.84 -3.75
#